data_AF-A0A7M7P844-F1
#
_entry.id   AF-A0A7M7P844-F1
#
_cell.length_a   1.000
_cell.length_b   1.000
_cell.length_c   1.000
_cell.angle_alpha   90.00
_cell.angle_beta   90.00
_cell.angle_gamma   90.00
#
_symmetry.space_group_name_H-M   'P 1'
#
loop_
_entity.id
_entity.type
_entity.pdbx_description
1 polymer ?
#
loop_
_entity_poly.entity_id
_entity_poly.type
_entity_poly.pdbx_seq_one_letter_code
_entity_poly.pdbx_strand_id
1 'polypeptide(L)'
;MLIFTWMAIAFIWDLLGIPRVRSTEEKEIMATEDQVIMEPSLDFPFLNDTKTVEYVGESKTLLLLRGPPGSGKSSLATAISEKYPLKVAICSAEEHIPQGEKPPFSREMLKKAHTDCQQCVKDACKEAYPIVIVDNTNASLLSVKNYSGIGHEFDYVDVLVVPQTSWILDAQELVKRSSRGFPLEDIQRKLEKFQEPIYPLFYGWFVNKTDSETMRGTGETFYERCLSKREFREEFTKHLLPDASGKTPDPENYFSTENYTVGPVMLHCTAFYSNYGEVSQSEAYATQERVKADNGKAFTIKVIGLLVTPRSLGLRLKLDDEELLLWPQDEVNEVAEGGAEETCDLAAGEKSGPCDDECIITHLSPTCGTGSRAHFSLGSGPGVEAVQTGLDLEEIIKMEQEAVRMKRSHIVIALEDATAVGYGEGNWMVYFDQACSTEALFAGYF
;
A
#
# COMPACT_ATOMS: atom_id res chain seq x y z
N MET A 1 -15.66 -23.78 -31.21
CA MET A 1 -16.59 -24.72 -31.89
C MET A 1 -15.92 -25.59 -32.98
N LEU A 2 -14.58 -25.72 -33.00
CA LEU A 2 -13.82 -26.52 -33.99
C LEU A 2 -13.10 -27.75 -33.38
N ILE A 3 -13.10 -27.89 -32.05
CA ILE A 3 -12.47 -29.01 -31.33
C ILE A 3 -13.38 -30.26 -31.29
N PHE A 4 -14.71 -30.05 -31.24
CA PHE A 4 -15.69 -31.15 -31.16
C PHE A 4 -15.82 -31.95 -32.46
N THR A 5 -15.42 -31.41 -33.61
CA THR A 5 -15.49 -32.07 -34.92
C THR A 5 -14.40 -33.11 -35.16
N TRP A 6 -13.26 -33.03 -34.46
CA TRP A 6 -12.14 -33.98 -34.65
C TRP A 6 -12.30 -35.27 -33.84
N MET A 7 -12.86 -35.20 -32.62
CA MET A 7 -13.08 -36.40 -31.80
C MET A 7 -14.16 -37.33 -32.39
N ALA A 8 -15.14 -36.78 -33.12
CA ALA A 8 -16.19 -37.56 -33.77
C ALA A 8 -15.69 -38.38 -34.97
N ILE A 9 -14.66 -37.91 -35.69
CA ILE A 9 -14.08 -38.61 -36.85
C ILE A 9 -13.15 -39.75 -36.40
N ALA A 10 -12.42 -39.57 -35.29
CA ALA A 10 -11.53 -40.59 -34.74
C ALA A 10 -12.30 -41.86 -34.30
N PHE A 11 -13.52 -41.71 -33.79
CA PHE A 11 -14.34 -42.82 -33.31
C PHE A 11 -14.91 -43.70 -34.44
N ILE A 12 -15.05 -43.15 -35.66
CA ILE A 12 -15.61 -43.87 -36.82
C ILE A 12 -14.56 -44.79 -37.46
N TRP A 13 -13.27 -44.47 -37.38
CA TRP A 13 -12.21 -45.29 -37.97
C TRP A 13 -11.89 -46.56 -37.18
N ASP A 14 -11.95 -46.53 -35.85
CA ASP A 14 -11.72 -47.72 -35.03
C ASP A 14 -12.85 -48.76 -35.14
N LEU A 15 -14.07 -48.33 -35.50
CA LEU A 15 -15.23 -49.21 -35.70
C LEU A 15 -15.18 -50.00 -37.03
N LEU A 16 -14.35 -49.57 -37.99
CA LEU A 16 -14.29 -50.15 -39.35
C LEU A 16 -13.07 -51.06 -39.58
N GLY A 17 -12.17 -51.21 -38.59
CA GLY A 17 -11.07 -52.19 -38.65
C GLY A 17 -10.07 -52.00 -39.79
N ILE A 18 -9.92 -50.78 -40.30
CA ILE A 18 -8.99 -50.46 -41.40
C ILE A 18 -7.61 -50.14 -40.81
N PRO A 19 -6.52 -50.84 -41.19
CA PRO A 19 -5.19 -50.55 -40.67
C PRO A 19 -4.68 -49.18 -41.15
N ARG A 20 -4.27 -48.34 -40.19
CA ARG A 20 -3.73 -47.00 -40.43
C ARG A 20 -2.33 -47.08 -41.03
N VAL A 21 -2.16 -46.66 -42.28
CA VAL A 21 -0.84 -46.36 -42.85
C VAL A 21 -0.48 -44.95 -42.39
N ARG A 22 0.45 -44.82 -41.43
CA ARG A 22 0.95 -43.52 -40.96
C ARG A 22 1.72 -42.83 -42.08
N SER A 23 1.26 -41.67 -42.52
CA SER A 23 1.97 -40.82 -43.46
C SER A 23 3.15 -40.13 -42.77
N THR A 24 4.18 -39.79 -43.53
CA THR A 24 5.42 -39.12 -43.07
C THR A 24 5.18 -37.77 -42.41
N GLU A 25 4.01 -37.15 -42.61
CA GLU A 25 3.59 -35.89 -41.98
C GLU A 25 3.18 -36.05 -40.50
N GLU A 26 2.71 -37.24 -40.06
CA GLU A 26 2.41 -37.48 -38.63
C GLU A 26 3.69 -37.60 -37.77
N LYS A 27 4.86 -37.80 -38.38
CA LYS A 27 6.16 -37.84 -37.69
C LYS A 27 6.79 -36.44 -37.51
N GLU A 28 6.41 -35.46 -38.32
CA GLU A 28 6.89 -34.08 -38.16
C GLU A 28 6.09 -33.26 -37.14
N ILE A 29 4.89 -33.71 -36.77
CA ILE A 29 4.06 -33.04 -35.74
C ILE A 29 4.43 -33.46 -34.30
N MET A 30 5.29 -34.48 -34.11
CA MET A 30 5.78 -34.91 -32.79
C MET A 30 7.22 -34.48 -32.48
N ALA A 31 7.75 -33.48 -33.20
CA ALA A 31 9.14 -33.03 -33.03
C ALA A 31 9.29 -31.51 -33.11
N THR A 32 8.52 -30.77 -32.30
CA THR A 32 8.92 -29.48 -31.68
C THR A 32 7.90 -29.12 -30.60
N GLU A 33 7.77 -29.94 -29.55
CA GLU A 33 7.56 -29.31 -28.24
C GLU A 33 8.93 -28.77 -27.85
N ASP A 34 9.29 -27.62 -28.42
CA ASP A 34 10.25 -26.75 -27.76
C ASP A 34 9.72 -26.61 -26.34
N GLN A 35 10.49 -27.09 -25.37
CA GLN A 35 10.31 -26.68 -23.99
C GLN A 35 10.45 -25.16 -24.02
N VAL A 36 9.31 -24.46 -24.14
CA VAL A 36 9.25 -23.05 -23.83
C VAL A 36 9.71 -23.00 -22.39
N ILE A 37 10.97 -22.64 -22.20
CA ILE A 37 11.48 -22.23 -20.90
C ILE A 37 10.63 -21.02 -20.58
N MET A 38 9.52 -21.23 -19.89
CA MET A 38 8.67 -20.15 -19.43
C MET A 38 9.57 -19.38 -18.49
N GLU A 39 10.04 -18.21 -18.90
CA GLU A 39 10.81 -17.34 -18.03
C GLU A 39 9.86 -16.69 -17.03
N PRO A 40 10.35 -16.30 -15.84
CA PRO A 40 9.55 -15.53 -14.90
C PRO A 40 8.99 -14.28 -15.57
N SER A 41 7.68 -14.02 -15.43
CA SER A 41 7.16 -12.70 -15.75
C SER A 41 7.85 -11.69 -14.84
N LEU A 42 8.48 -10.68 -15.44
CA LEU A 42 9.05 -9.53 -14.76
C LEU A 42 8.07 -8.34 -14.78
N ASP A 43 6.77 -8.64 -14.85
CA ASP A 43 5.72 -7.63 -14.87
C ASP A 43 5.43 -7.08 -13.46
N PHE A 44 6.34 -6.21 -13.00
CA PHE A 44 6.24 -5.51 -11.73
C PHE A 44 6.36 -4.00 -11.96
N PRO A 45 5.54 -3.17 -11.27
CA PRO A 45 5.62 -1.71 -11.41
C PRO A 45 7.02 -1.15 -11.14
N PHE A 46 7.70 -1.65 -10.10
CA PHE A 46 9.08 -1.28 -9.78
C PHE A 46 10.14 -1.81 -10.77
N LEU A 47 9.77 -2.43 -11.89
CA LEU A 47 10.68 -2.74 -13.00
C LEU A 47 10.26 -2.04 -14.30
N ASN A 48 8.96 -1.89 -14.53
CA ASN A 48 8.41 -1.51 -15.83
C ASN A 48 7.73 -0.13 -15.87
N ASP A 49 7.22 0.36 -14.74
CA ASP A 49 6.63 1.70 -14.67
C ASP A 49 7.71 2.74 -14.39
N THR A 50 7.92 3.69 -15.31
CA THR A 50 9.04 4.65 -15.23
C THR A 50 9.02 5.47 -13.95
N LYS A 51 7.83 5.94 -13.55
CA LYS A 51 7.65 6.77 -12.36
C LYS A 51 7.91 5.97 -11.09
N THR A 52 7.38 4.76 -11.00
CA THR A 52 7.64 3.85 -9.89
C THR A 52 9.12 3.49 -9.80
N VAL A 53 9.79 3.26 -10.93
CA VAL A 53 11.22 2.97 -10.96
C VAL A 53 12.03 4.13 -10.40
N GLU A 54 11.74 5.36 -10.82
CA GLU A 54 12.42 6.53 -10.27
C GLU A 54 12.19 6.66 -8.76
N TYR A 55 10.93 6.57 -8.32
CA TYR A 55 10.56 6.70 -6.91
C TYR A 55 11.21 5.63 -6.01
N VAL A 56 11.11 4.35 -6.39
CA VAL A 56 11.74 3.23 -5.66
C VAL A 56 13.26 3.35 -5.67
N GLY A 57 13.84 3.88 -6.76
CA GLY A 57 15.29 4.10 -6.86
C GLY A 57 15.82 5.19 -5.92
N GLU A 58 14.99 6.05 -5.36
CA GLU A 58 15.39 7.11 -4.42
C GLU A 58 14.77 6.94 -3.02
N SER A 59 13.84 5.99 -2.87
CA SER A 59 13.18 5.67 -1.62
C SER A 59 13.79 4.44 -0.96
N LYS A 60 13.73 4.38 0.37
CA LYS A 60 14.11 3.20 1.15
C LYS A 60 13.01 2.14 1.06
N THR A 61 13.24 1.08 0.30
CA THR A 61 12.27 0.01 0.05
C THR A 61 12.86 -1.36 0.40
N LEU A 62 12.15 -2.11 1.25
CA LEU A 62 12.51 -3.47 1.64
C LEU A 62 11.67 -4.47 0.83
N LEU A 63 12.29 -5.09 -0.18
CA LEU A 63 11.64 -6.09 -1.02
C LEU A 63 11.75 -7.48 -0.37
N LEU A 64 10.65 -7.95 0.20
CA LEU A 64 10.55 -9.25 0.85
C LEU A 64 10.12 -10.29 -0.19
N LEU A 65 11.08 -10.99 -0.80
CA LEU A 65 10.75 -12.02 -1.79
C LEU A 65 10.14 -13.24 -1.10
N ARG A 66 9.05 -13.78 -1.66
CA ARG A 66 8.29 -14.88 -1.08
C ARG A 66 8.10 -15.99 -2.10
N GLY A 67 8.45 -17.22 -1.72
CA GLY A 67 8.25 -18.40 -2.58
C GLY A 67 9.19 -19.55 -2.24
N PRO A 68 8.81 -20.80 -2.56
CA PRO A 68 9.65 -21.98 -2.33
C PRO A 68 10.97 -21.92 -3.12
N PRO A 69 12.01 -22.69 -2.76
CA PRO A 69 13.21 -22.83 -3.58
C PRO A 69 12.85 -23.25 -5.02
N GLY A 70 13.49 -22.65 -6.02
CA GLY A 70 13.16 -22.87 -7.44
C GLY A 70 12.02 -22.02 -8.01
N SER A 71 11.38 -21.17 -7.18
CA SER A 71 10.25 -20.32 -7.64
C SER A 71 10.63 -19.11 -8.50
N GLY A 72 11.93 -18.82 -8.67
CA GLY A 72 12.43 -17.67 -9.44
C GLY A 72 12.80 -16.43 -8.62
N LYS A 73 12.82 -16.51 -7.28
CA LYS A 73 13.20 -15.36 -6.42
C LYS A 73 14.57 -14.79 -6.74
N SER A 74 15.61 -15.62 -6.80
CA SER A 74 16.97 -15.14 -7.08
C SER A 74 17.08 -14.53 -8.49
N SER A 75 16.36 -15.08 -9.48
CA SER A 75 16.27 -14.48 -10.82
C SER A 75 15.60 -13.10 -10.78
N LEU A 76 14.53 -12.95 -10.00
CA LEU A 76 13.87 -11.66 -9.79
C LEU A 76 14.80 -10.67 -9.05
N ALA A 77 15.53 -11.12 -8.02
CA ALA A 77 16.51 -10.31 -7.31
C ALA A 77 17.62 -9.80 -8.25
N THR A 78 18.11 -10.66 -9.17
CA THR A 78 19.05 -10.26 -10.22
C THR A 78 18.46 -9.20 -11.15
N ALA A 79 17.24 -9.41 -11.65
CA ALA A 79 16.57 -8.44 -12.53
C ALA A 79 16.39 -7.07 -11.85
N ILE A 80 16.04 -7.06 -10.55
CA ILE A 80 15.96 -5.82 -9.76
C ILE A 80 17.35 -5.19 -9.64
N SER A 81 18.39 -5.96 -9.30
CA SER A 81 19.75 -5.42 -9.18
C SER A 81 20.28 -4.81 -10.50
N GLU A 82 19.94 -5.42 -11.64
CA GLU A 82 20.27 -4.90 -12.97
C GLU A 82 19.51 -3.60 -13.30
N LYS A 83 18.23 -3.51 -12.88
CA LYS A 83 17.42 -2.30 -13.05
C LYS A 83 17.93 -1.12 -12.21
N TYR A 84 18.47 -1.41 -11.03
CA TYR A 84 18.90 -0.43 -10.02
C TYR A 84 20.39 -0.54 -9.69
N PRO A 85 21.29 -0.28 -10.64
CA PRO A 85 22.72 -0.50 -10.44
C PRO A 85 23.25 0.33 -9.26
N LEU A 86 24.06 -0.32 -8.41
CA LEU A 86 24.70 0.27 -7.21
C LEU A 86 23.73 0.73 -6.10
N LYS A 87 22.42 0.51 -6.25
CA LYS A 87 21.39 0.90 -5.27
C LYS A 87 20.81 -0.27 -4.47
N VAL A 88 21.20 -1.49 -4.80
CA VAL A 88 20.62 -2.73 -4.26
C VAL A 88 21.59 -3.48 -3.36
N ALA A 89 21.12 -3.89 -2.18
CA ALA A 89 21.72 -4.94 -1.38
C ALA A 89 20.83 -6.18 -1.39
N ILE A 90 21.39 -7.35 -1.69
CA ILE A 90 20.67 -8.64 -1.65
C ILE A 90 21.16 -9.40 -0.43
N CYS A 91 20.24 -9.82 0.44
CA CYS A 91 20.54 -10.64 1.60
C CYS A 91 19.75 -11.95 1.54
N SER A 92 20.45 -13.09 1.66
CA SER A 92 19.83 -14.42 1.69
C SER A 92 20.42 -15.27 2.81
N ALA A 93 19.57 -15.99 3.53
CA ALA A 93 20.04 -16.97 4.52
C ALA A 93 20.83 -18.10 3.84
N GLU A 94 20.53 -18.44 2.59
CA GLU A 94 21.22 -19.53 1.88
C GLU A 94 22.70 -19.23 1.59
N GLU A 95 23.11 -17.96 1.54
CA GLU A 95 24.50 -17.52 1.37
C GLU A 95 25.36 -17.75 2.63
N HIS A 96 24.71 -17.79 3.80
CA HIS A 96 25.36 -18.06 5.08
C HIS A 96 25.43 -19.55 5.42
N ILE A 97 24.88 -20.41 4.55
CA ILE A 97 25.03 -21.87 4.65
C ILE A 97 26.41 -22.26 4.06
N PRO A 98 27.23 -23.06 4.77
CA PRO A 98 28.54 -23.48 4.27
C PRO A 98 28.49 -24.12 2.88
N GLN A 99 29.47 -23.79 2.04
CA GLN A 99 29.60 -24.39 0.71
C GLN A 99 29.73 -25.91 0.81
N GLY A 100 28.97 -26.63 -0.02
CA GLY A 100 28.94 -28.10 -0.05
C GLY A 100 27.82 -28.73 0.79
N GLU A 101 27.22 -27.98 1.73
CA GLU A 101 26.05 -28.46 2.48
C GLU A 101 24.81 -28.54 1.58
N LYS A 102 24.12 -29.68 1.66
CA LYS A 102 22.89 -29.96 0.90
C LYS A 102 21.69 -30.05 1.84
N PRO A 103 20.51 -29.61 1.39
CA PRO A 103 19.27 -29.78 2.14
C PRO A 103 18.91 -31.27 2.32
N PRO A 104 18.15 -31.64 3.37
CA PRO A 104 17.57 -30.76 4.40
C PRO A 104 18.61 -30.23 5.38
N PHE A 105 18.59 -28.92 5.63
CA PHE A 105 19.46 -28.28 6.61
C PHE A 105 18.94 -28.51 8.04
N SER A 106 19.86 -28.65 9.00
CA SER A 106 19.50 -28.78 10.40
C SER A 106 18.84 -27.49 10.91
N ARG A 107 17.98 -27.60 11.94
CA ARG A 107 17.32 -26.43 12.54
C ARG A 107 18.31 -25.41 13.09
N GLU A 108 19.40 -25.86 13.70
CA GLU A 108 20.44 -24.99 14.26
C GLU A 108 21.17 -24.23 13.15
N MET A 109 21.48 -24.90 12.03
CA MET A 109 22.11 -24.28 10.88
C MET A 109 21.19 -23.21 10.26
N LEU A 110 19.91 -23.53 10.05
CA LEU A 110 18.93 -22.57 9.54
C LEU A 110 18.77 -21.37 10.48
N LYS A 111 18.71 -21.61 11.80
CA LYS A 111 18.61 -20.53 12.79
C LYS A 111 19.80 -19.58 12.68
N LYS A 112 21.02 -20.11 12.64
CA LYS A 112 22.23 -19.28 12.49
C LYS A 112 22.23 -18.52 11.17
N ALA A 113 21.93 -19.19 10.07
CA ALA A 113 21.89 -18.58 8.74
C ALA A 113 20.86 -17.43 8.65
N HIS A 114 19.69 -17.59 9.28
CA HIS A 114 18.72 -16.50 9.38
C HIS A 114 19.20 -15.36 10.28
N THR A 115 19.89 -15.63 11.39
CA THR A 115 20.51 -14.58 12.22
C THR A 115 21.57 -13.79 11.42
N ASP A 116 22.44 -14.47 10.68
CA ASP A 116 23.46 -13.82 9.85
C ASP A 116 22.82 -13.00 8.72
N CYS A 117 21.74 -13.51 8.09
CA CYS A 117 20.98 -12.77 7.08
C CYS A 117 20.23 -11.56 7.66
N GLN A 118 19.67 -11.65 8.87
CA GLN A 118 19.07 -10.50 9.55
C GLN A 118 20.12 -9.41 9.83
N GLN A 119 21.34 -9.81 10.19
CA GLN A 119 22.45 -8.86 10.35
C GLN A 119 22.83 -8.21 9.01
N CYS A 120 22.90 -8.97 7.90
CA CYS A 120 23.08 -8.43 6.55
C CYS A 120 22.03 -7.36 6.21
N VAL A 121 20.75 -7.66 6.45
CA VAL A 121 19.63 -6.71 6.21
C VAL A 121 19.82 -5.46 7.07
N LYS A 122 20.14 -5.63 8.35
CA LYS A 122 20.36 -4.50 9.27
C LYS A 122 21.52 -3.61 8.84
N ASP A 123 22.63 -4.21 8.39
CA ASP A 123 23.79 -3.47 7.91
C ASP A 123 23.47 -2.72 6.62
N ALA A 124 22.80 -3.35 5.65
CA ALA A 124 22.34 -2.70 4.43
C ALA A 124 21.36 -1.55 4.71
N CYS A 125 20.40 -1.76 5.62
CA CYS A 125 19.46 -0.73 6.04
C CYS A 125 20.18 0.48 6.66
N LYS A 126 21.18 0.22 7.51
CA LYS A 126 22.01 1.23 8.17
C LYS A 126 22.91 1.99 7.20
N GLU A 127 23.41 1.32 6.17
CA GLU A 127 24.16 1.93 5.06
C GLU A 127 23.26 2.70 4.08
N ALA A 128 21.95 2.67 4.31
CA ALA A 128 20.93 3.40 3.54
C ALA A 128 20.92 3.05 2.04
N TYR A 129 21.12 1.76 1.72
CA TYR A 129 20.83 1.27 0.37
C TYR A 129 19.35 1.56 0.03
N PRO A 130 19.04 2.26 -1.07
CA PRO A 130 17.65 2.52 -1.43
C PRO A 130 16.82 1.23 -1.48
N ILE A 131 17.38 0.14 -2.00
CA ILE A 131 16.65 -1.12 -2.13
C ILE A 131 17.40 -2.22 -1.37
N VAL A 132 16.73 -2.84 -0.41
CA VAL A 132 17.22 -4.04 0.28
C VAL A 132 16.31 -5.20 -0.10
N ILE A 133 16.88 -6.28 -0.65
CA ILE A 133 16.13 -7.47 -1.08
C ILE A 133 16.40 -8.60 -0.10
N VAL A 134 15.33 -9.19 0.42
CA VAL A 134 15.40 -10.41 1.23
C VAL A 134 15.01 -11.61 0.36
N ASP A 135 16.01 -12.26 -0.24
CA ASP A 135 15.83 -13.47 -1.06
C ASP A 135 15.78 -14.72 -0.18
N ASN A 136 14.71 -14.84 0.59
CA ASN A 136 14.42 -15.99 1.43
C ASN A 136 13.08 -16.64 1.03
N THR A 137 12.75 -17.78 1.64
CA THR A 137 11.45 -18.42 1.35
C THR A 137 10.27 -17.56 1.83
N ASN A 138 10.42 -16.88 2.97
CA ASN A 138 9.39 -16.04 3.62
C ASN A 138 8.02 -16.73 3.70
N ALA A 139 8.01 -17.97 4.17
CA ALA A 139 6.86 -18.86 4.12
C ALA A 139 5.75 -18.51 5.13
N SER A 140 6.03 -17.72 6.16
CA SER A 140 5.06 -17.37 7.20
C SER A 140 5.11 -15.88 7.57
N LEU A 141 4.02 -15.36 8.14
CA LEU A 141 3.97 -13.97 8.63
C LEU A 141 5.10 -13.68 9.63
N LEU A 142 5.42 -14.61 10.53
CA LEU A 142 6.53 -14.43 11.46
C LEU A 142 7.88 -14.26 10.74
N SER A 143 8.12 -15.01 9.65
CA SER A 143 9.35 -14.83 8.88
C SER A 143 9.41 -13.46 8.18
N VAL A 144 8.28 -12.96 7.68
CA VAL A 144 8.17 -11.62 7.08
C VAL A 144 8.42 -10.54 8.13
N LYS A 145 7.74 -10.61 9.29
CA LYS A 145 7.88 -9.68 10.42
C LYS A 145 9.31 -9.55 10.94
N ASN A 146 10.07 -10.65 10.95
CA ASN A 146 11.47 -10.63 11.40
C ASN A 146 12.37 -9.73 10.54
N TYR A 147 12.03 -9.51 9.27
CA TYR A 147 12.78 -8.64 8.37
C TYR A 147 12.14 -7.25 8.26
N SER A 148 10.81 -7.21 8.13
CA SER A 148 10.01 -5.97 8.14
C SER A 148 10.33 -5.09 9.36
N GLY A 149 10.37 -5.68 10.56
CA GLY A 149 10.74 -4.95 11.77
C GLY A 149 12.14 -4.32 11.72
N ILE A 150 13.10 -4.96 11.04
CA ILE A 150 14.44 -4.37 10.81
C ILE A 150 14.33 -3.21 9.82
N GLY A 151 13.55 -3.34 8.74
CA GLY A 151 13.29 -2.25 7.80
C GLY A 151 12.69 -1.02 8.46
N HIS A 152 11.66 -1.22 9.29
CA HIS A 152 10.97 -0.16 10.03
C HIS A 152 11.90 0.61 10.97
N GLU A 153 12.89 -0.03 11.61
CA GLU A 153 13.92 0.65 12.43
C GLU A 153 14.71 1.71 11.64
N PHE A 154 14.73 1.64 10.30
CA PHE A 154 15.51 2.51 9.42
C PHE A 154 14.66 3.25 8.37
N ASP A 155 13.35 3.37 8.60
CA ASP A 155 12.38 4.08 7.74
C ASP A 155 12.18 3.44 6.35
N TYR A 156 12.27 2.10 6.23
CA TYR A 156 11.99 1.39 4.96
C TYR A 156 10.50 1.07 4.82
N VAL A 157 10.00 1.13 3.57
CA VAL A 157 8.67 0.64 3.18
C VAL A 157 8.78 -0.80 2.69
N ASP A 158 7.98 -1.69 3.27
CA ASP A 158 7.92 -3.10 2.87
C ASP A 158 7.17 -3.30 1.55
N VAL A 159 7.67 -4.18 0.69
CA VAL A 159 6.89 -4.74 -0.42
C VAL A 159 7.10 -6.26 -0.42
N LEU A 160 6.03 -7.00 -0.11
CA LEU A 160 6.04 -8.46 -0.20
C LEU A 160 5.84 -8.88 -1.66
N VAL A 161 6.82 -9.57 -2.23
CA VAL A 161 6.84 -9.88 -3.67
C VAL A 161 6.87 -11.39 -3.89
N VAL A 162 5.89 -11.91 -4.62
CA VAL A 162 5.86 -13.30 -5.07
C VAL A 162 6.27 -13.35 -6.55
N PRO A 163 7.28 -14.15 -6.94
CA PRO A 163 7.63 -14.31 -8.35
C PRO A 163 6.45 -14.79 -9.19
N GLN A 164 6.22 -14.16 -10.35
CA GLN A 164 5.14 -14.52 -11.27
C GLN A 164 5.61 -15.63 -12.23
N THR A 165 5.73 -16.86 -11.70
CA THR A 165 6.11 -18.04 -12.49
C THR A 165 4.95 -19.02 -12.61
N SER A 166 4.74 -19.60 -13.80
CA SER A 166 3.65 -20.55 -14.04
C SER A 166 3.78 -21.86 -13.24
N TRP A 167 4.98 -22.17 -12.75
CA TRP A 167 5.29 -23.38 -11.98
C TRP A 167 5.42 -23.14 -10.48
N ILE A 168 5.06 -21.96 -9.95
CA ILE A 168 5.27 -21.65 -8.52
C ILE A 168 4.57 -22.64 -7.56
N LEU A 169 3.55 -23.36 -8.05
CA LEU A 169 2.83 -24.41 -7.33
C LEU A 169 3.21 -25.85 -7.77
N ASP A 170 4.14 -26.03 -8.70
CA ASP A 170 4.57 -27.35 -9.18
C ASP A 170 5.83 -27.81 -8.45
N ALA A 171 5.67 -28.70 -7.47
CA ALA A 171 6.77 -29.23 -6.68
C ALA A 171 7.86 -29.93 -7.53
N GLN A 172 7.49 -30.61 -8.62
CA GLN A 172 8.48 -31.28 -9.48
C GLN A 172 9.33 -30.26 -10.22
N GLU A 173 8.69 -29.20 -10.71
CA GLU A 173 9.38 -28.15 -11.45
C GLU A 173 10.26 -27.28 -10.54
N LEU A 174 9.80 -27.00 -9.32
CA LEU A 174 10.58 -26.34 -8.28
C LEU A 174 11.85 -27.13 -7.93
N VAL A 175 11.77 -28.46 -7.81
CA VAL A 175 12.96 -29.31 -7.58
C VAL A 175 13.94 -29.19 -8.75
N LYS A 176 13.47 -29.28 -10.00
CA LYS A 176 14.33 -29.18 -11.18
C LYS A 176 15.03 -27.83 -11.30
N ARG A 177 14.37 -26.74 -10.90
CA ARG A 177 14.90 -25.36 -10.99
C ARG A 177 15.74 -24.95 -9.78
N SER A 178 15.64 -25.68 -8.68
CA SER A 178 16.43 -25.38 -7.49
C SER A 178 17.90 -25.78 -7.71
N SER A 179 18.80 -24.80 -7.62
CA SER A 179 20.26 -25.02 -7.71
C SER A 179 20.83 -25.79 -6.51
N ARG A 180 20.13 -25.82 -5.37
CA ARG A 180 20.59 -26.44 -4.12
C ARG A 180 20.19 -27.93 -3.99
N GLY A 181 19.40 -28.47 -4.92
CA GLY A 181 19.04 -29.89 -4.94
C GLY A 181 18.16 -30.32 -3.76
N PHE A 182 17.15 -29.52 -3.42
CA PHE A 182 16.17 -29.89 -2.39
C PHE A 182 15.42 -31.18 -2.77
N PRO A 183 15.28 -32.15 -1.85
CA PRO A 183 14.41 -33.31 -2.04
C PRO A 183 12.96 -32.89 -2.31
N LEU A 184 12.24 -33.67 -3.11
CA LEU A 184 10.83 -33.40 -3.44
C LEU A 184 9.95 -33.24 -2.20
N GLU A 185 10.13 -34.12 -1.21
CA GLU A 185 9.37 -34.08 0.05
C GLU A 185 9.61 -32.77 0.82
N ASP A 186 10.82 -32.20 0.74
CA ASP A 186 11.15 -30.93 1.39
C ASP A 186 10.49 -29.75 0.69
N ILE A 187 10.47 -29.77 -0.65
CA ILE A 187 9.77 -28.78 -1.47
C ILE A 187 8.27 -28.84 -1.23
N GLN A 188 7.68 -30.05 -1.18
CA GLN A 188 6.25 -30.23 -0.87
C GLN A 188 5.88 -29.61 0.48
N ARG A 189 6.64 -29.89 1.54
CA ARG A 189 6.41 -29.27 2.87
C ARG A 189 6.57 -27.75 2.88
N LYS A 190 7.48 -27.20 2.07
CA LYS A 190 7.66 -25.75 1.92
C LYS A 190 6.51 -25.13 1.12
N LEU A 191 6.01 -25.84 0.11
CA LEU A 191 4.91 -25.41 -0.74
C LEU A 191 3.58 -25.41 0.02
N GLU A 192 3.32 -26.37 0.89
CA GLU A 192 2.17 -26.38 1.80
C GLU A 192 2.13 -25.10 2.64
N LYS A 193 3.25 -24.73 3.27
CA LYS A 193 3.35 -23.48 4.04
C LYS A 193 3.20 -22.23 3.18
N PHE A 194 3.76 -22.23 1.97
CA PHE A 194 3.64 -21.10 1.05
C PHE A 194 2.20 -20.82 0.61
N GLN A 195 1.34 -21.84 0.58
CA GLN A 195 -0.08 -21.67 0.23
C GLN A 195 -0.89 -20.98 1.34
N GLU A 196 -0.39 -20.93 2.59
CA GLU A 196 -0.99 -20.10 3.63
C GLU A 196 -0.86 -18.61 3.22
N PRO A 197 -1.93 -17.82 3.15
CA PRO A 197 -1.83 -16.42 2.79
C PRO A 197 -1.12 -15.62 3.89
N ILE A 198 -0.44 -14.54 3.49
CA ILE A 198 0.13 -13.56 4.42
C ILE A 198 -0.53 -12.22 4.13
N TYR A 199 -1.22 -11.69 5.14
CA TYR A 199 -1.83 -10.38 5.08
C TYR A 199 -1.04 -9.39 5.95
N PRO A 200 -0.80 -8.14 5.50
CA PRO A 200 -0.20 -7.10 6.32
C PRO A 200 -1.15 -6.65 7.45
N LEU A 201 -0.69 -5.87 8.42
CA LEU A 201 -1.58 -5.18 9.35
C LEU A 201 -2.60 -4.31 8.59
N PHE A 202 -2.12 -3.57 7.59
CA PHE A 202 -2.94 -2.82 6.64
C PHE A 202 -2.20 -2.61 5.32
N TYR A 203 -2.97 -2.33 4.27
CA TYR A 203 -2.50 -1.82 2.98
C TYR A 203 -2.65 -0.30 2.94
N GLY A 204 -1.78 0.38 2.21
CA GLY A 204 -1.85 1.82 2.07
C GLY A 204 -0.76 2.39 1.17
N TRP A 205 -0.80 3.72 1.01
CA TRP A 205 0.21 4.49 0.30
C TRP A 205 1.20 5.08 1.29
N PHE A 206 2.48 4.73 1.16
CA PHE A 206 3.56 5.16 2.05
C PHE A 206 4.43 6.20 1.37
N VAL A 207 4.52 7.37 1.98
CA VAL A 207 5.34 8.49 1.52
C VAL A 207 6.76 8.29 2.04
N ASN A 208 7.78 8.54 1.21
CA ASN A 208 9.16 8.42 1.66
C ASN A 208 9.48 9.44 2.77
N LYS A 209 10.64 9.31 3.41
CA LYS A 209 11.00 10.15 4.56
C LYS A 209 11.06 11.65 4.23
N THR A 210 11.77 12.00 3.16
CA THR A 210 12.00 13.40 2.78
C THR A 210 10.68 14.09 2.40
N ASP A 211 9.82 13.40 1.67
CA ASP A 211 8.52 13.92 1.28
C ASP A 211 7.55 13.96 2.47
N SER A 212 7.65 13.00 3.40
CA SER A 212 6.89 13.01 4.66
C SER A 212 7.23 14.22 5.52
N GLU A 213 8.53 14.53 5.67
CA GLU A 213 9.02 15.71 6.38
C GLU A 213 8.53 17.01 5.71
N THR A 214 8.56 17.06 4.37
CA THR A 214 8.07 18.21 3.58
C THR A 214 6.57 18.43 3.76
N MET A 215 5.77 17.36 3.68
CA MET A 215 4.31 17.44 3.87
C MET A 215 3.95 17.82 5.31
N ARG A 216 4.67 17.30 6.30
CA ARG A 216 4.48 17.69 7.70
C ARG A 216 4.76 19.17 7.93
N GLY A 217 5.90 19.67 7.44
CA GLY A 217 6.25 21.10 7.54
C GLY A 217 5.24 22.00 6.83
N THR A 218 4.64 21.52 5.74
CA THR A 218 3.53 22.22 5.05
C THR A 218 2.30 22.31 5.97
N GLY A 219 1.89 21.20 6.58
CA GLY A 219 0.77 21.18 7.52
C GLY A 219 1.01 22.05 8.77
N GLU A 220 2.21 22.00 9.34
CA GLU A 220 2.64 22.84 10.47
C GLU A 220 2.56 24.33 10.11
N THR A 221 3.05 24.71 8.92
CA THR A 221 2.98 26.10 8.43
C THR A 221 1.54 26.60 8.34
N PHE A 222 0.61 25.79 7.81
CA PHE A 222 -0.81 26.16 7.77
C PHE A 222 -1.44 26.23 9.17
N TYR A 223 -1.08 25.33 10.07
CA TYR A 223 -1.54 25.35 11.45
C TYR A 223 -1.08 26.61 12.20
N GLU A 224 0.20 26.99 12.08
CA GLU A 224 0.75 28.22 12.65
C GLU A 224 0.06 29.47 12.10
N ARG A 225 -0.21 29.51 10.79
CA ARG A 225 -0.98 30.59 10.17
C ARG A 225 -2.38 30.68 10.75
N CYS A 226 -3.05 29.56 11.02
CA CYS A 226 -4.33 29.55 11.72
C CYS A 226 -4.21 30.10 13.15
N LEU A 227 -3.23 29.65 13.92
CA LEU A 227 -2.97 30.14 15.28
C LEU A 227 -2.66 31.65 15.35
N SER A 228 -2.10 32.22 14.29
CA SER A 228 -1.88 33.67 14.20
C SER A 228 -3.18 34.49 14.11
N LYS A 229 -4.30 33.85 13.78
CA LYS A 229 -5.62 34.47 13.67
C LYS A 229 -6.35 34.35 15.01
N ARG A 230 -6.75 35.50 15.55
CA ARG A 230 -7.33 35.59 16.89
C ARG A 230 -8.61 34.76 17.03
N GLU A 231 -9.46 34.80 16.00
CA GLU A 231 -10.73 34.08 15.92
C GLU A 231 -10.52 32.56 16.03
N PHE A 232 -9.57 32.03 15.27
CA PHE A 232 -9.19 30.61 15.33
C PHE A 232 -8.62 30.27 16.71
N ARG A 233 -7.61 31.03 17.18
CA ARG A 233 -6.91 30.74 18.43
C ARG A 233 -7.87 30.74 19.62
N GLU A 234 -8.73 31.74 19.74
CA GLU A 234 -9.67 31.85 20.86
C GLU A 234 -10.75 30.75 20.83
N GLU A 235 -11.20 30.32 19.65
CA GLU A 235 -12.18 29.24 19.52
C GLU A 235 -11.54 27.88 19.80
N PHE A 236 -10.46 27.55 19.10
CA PHE A 236 -9.79 26.26 19.20
C PHE A 236 -9.29 25.96 20.62
N THR A 237 -8.71 26.97 21.29
CA THR A 237 -8.17 26.83 22.66
C THR A 237 -9.23 26.43 23.69
N LYS A 238 -10.52 26.76 23.47
CA LYS A 238 -11.62 26.37 24.38
C LYS A 238 -11.91 24.88 24.37
N HIS A 239 -11.50 24.19 23.30
CA HIS A 239 -11.85 22.81 23.03
C HIS A 239 -10.67 21.85 23.16
N LEU A 240 -9.45 22.35 23.39
CA LEU A 240 -8.25 21.53 23.61
C LEU A 240 -8.47 20.52 24.74
N LEU A 241 -8.02 19.28 24.51
CA LEU A 241 -7.99 18.25 25.53
C LEU A 241 -6.94 18.62 26.58
N PRO A 242 -7.23 18.41 27.88
CA PRO A 242 -6.26 18.68 28.93
C PRO A 242 -5.06 17.74 28.82
N ASP A 243 -3.89 18.22 29.25
CA ASP A 243 -2.69 17.40 29.38
C ASP A 243 -2.81 16.38 30.53
N ALA A 244 -1.79 15.53 30.70
CA ALA A 244 -1.74 14.54 31.78
C ALA A 244 -1.82 15.15 33.21
N SER A 245 -1.58 16.46 33.35
CA SER A 245 -1.69 17.21 34.60
C SER A 245 -3.06 17.89 34.79
N GLY A 246 -3.96 17.78 33.81
CA GLY A 246 -5.28 18.40 33.81
C GLY A 246 -5.28 19.87 33.39
N LYS A 247 -4.19 20.38 32.83
CA LYS A 247 -4.08 21.78 32.38
C LYS A 247 -4.41 21.92 30.90
N THR A 248 -4.93 23.08 30.51
CA THR A 248 -5.07 23.44 29.10
C THR A 248 -3.68 23.57 28.49
N PRO A 249 -3.36 22.77 27.45
CA PRO A 249 -2.06 22.80 26.81
C PRO A 249 -1.88 24.04 25.93
N ASP A 250 -0.63 24.29 25.57
CA ASP A 250 -0.24 25.34 24.63
C ASP A 250 -0.58 24.91 23.19
N PRO A 251 -1.45 25.63 22.44
CA PRO A 251 -1.85 25.20 21.11
C PRO A 251 -0.67 25.08 20.14
N GLU A 252 0.36 25.90 20.30
CA GLU A 252 1.60 25.85 19.51
C GLU A 252 2.35 24.51 19.63
N ASN A 253 2.20 23.78 20.74
CA ASN A 253 2.91 22.52 21.03
C ASN A 253 1.93 21.36 21.34
N TYR A 254 0.72 21.44 20.79
CA TYR A 254 -0.39 20.58 21.20
C TYR A 254 -0.35 19.16 20.59
N PHE A 255 -0.04 19.08 19.30
CA PHE A 255 -0.07 17.82 18.56
C PHE A 255 1.26 17.09 18.63
N SER A 256 1.20 15.77 18.83
CA SER A 256 2.37 14.90 18.89
C SER A 256 2.18 13.65 18.02
N THR A 257 3.30 13.08 17.58
CA THR A 257 3.36 11.83 16.81
C THR A 257 3.79 10.63 17.66
N GLU A 258 3.97 10.79 18.97
CA GLU A 258 4.53 9.75 19.86
C GLU A 258 3.72 8.43 19.86
N ASN A 259 2.41 8.49 19.59
CA ASN A 259 1.52 7.33 19.62
C ASN A 259 1.37 6.61 18.26
N TYR A 260 2.18 6.94 17.24
CA TYR A 260 1.92 6.46 15.87
C TYR A 260 2.56 5.09 15.60
N THR A 261 1.76 4.15 15.06
CA THR A 261 2.17 2.76 14.82
C THR A 261 3.25 2.59 13.75
N VAL A 262 3.29 3.47 12.75
CA VAL A 262 4.29 3.47 11.64
C VAL A 262 5.54 4.28 12.01
N GLY A 263 5.68 4.62 13.30
CA GLY A 263 6.67 5.56 13.78
C GLY A 263 6.26 7.02 13.49
N PRO A 264 6.98 7.98 14.10
CA PRO A 264 6.59 9.39 14.05
C PRO A 264 6.93 10.08 12.72
N VAL A 265 7.75 9.44 11.87
CA VAL A 265 8.39 10.12 10.74
C VAL A 265 7.61 9.94 9.43
N MET A 266 7.36 8.70 9.03
CA MET A 266 6.81 8.35 7.72
C MET A 266 5.30 8.58 7.67
N LEU A 267 4.83 9.36 6.69
CA LEU A 267 3.40 9.51 6.42
C LEU A 267 2.89 8.33 5.61
N HIS A 268 1.64 7.94 5.89
CA HIS A 268 0.93 6.96 5.09
C HIS A 268 -0.56 7.29 5.05
N CYS A 269 -1.21 6.88 3.98
CA CYS A 269 -2.67 6.82 3.89
C CYS A 269 -3.10 5.36 3.87
N THR A 270 -3.78 4.92 4.93
CA THR A 270 -4.35 3.57 5.00
C THR A 270 -5.46 3.43 3.98
N ALA A 271 -5.36 2.44 3.10
CA ALA A 271 -6.41 2.05 2.17
C ALA A 271 -7.32 0.97 2.76
N PHE A 272 -6.74 -0.06 3.38
CA PHE A 272 -7.50 -1.16 3.97
C PHE A 272 -6.80 -1.77 5.19
N TYR A 273 -7.49 -1.82 6.33
CA TYR A 273 -7.00 -2.46 7.54
C TYR A 273 -7.41 -3.94 7.56
N SER A 274 -6.42 -4.84 7.57
CA SER A 274 -6.65 -6.29 7.49
C SER A 274 -6.46 -7.01 8.83
N ASN A 275 -5.70 -6.41 9.75
CA ASN A 275 -5.27 -7.03 11.00
C ASN A 275 -4.72 -8.44 10.81
N TYR A 276 -3.76 -8.59 9.90
CA TYR A 276 -3.14 -9.88 9.58
C TYR A 276 -4.12 -10.96 9.12
N GLY A 277 -5.26 -10.56 8.53
CA GLY A 277 -6.31 -11.46 8.06
C GLY A 277 -7.45 -11.71 9.04
N GLU A 278 -7.45 -11.08 10.22
CA GLU A 278 -8.55 -11.19 11.19
C GLU A 278 -9.82 -10.44 10.73
N VAL A 279 -9.68 -9.45 9.84
CA VAL A 279 -10.83 -8.78 9.21
C VAL A 279 -11.40 -9.66 8.11
N SER A 280 -12.71 -9.90 8.11
CA SER A 280 -13.37 -10.88 7.22
C SER A 280 -13.20 -10.59 5.73
N GLN A 281 -13.06 -9.32 5.34
CA GLN A 281 -12.83 -8.90 3.96
C GLN A 281 -11.36 -9.02 3.51
N SER A 282 -10.42 -9.44 4.37
CA SER A 282 -8.98 -9.42 4.07
C SER A 282 -8.61 -10.26 2.86
N GLU A 283 -9.17 -11.47 2.75
CA GLU A 283 -8.94 -12.33 1.59
C GLU A 283 -9.52 -11.73 0.32
N ALA A 284 -10.76 -11.23 0.38
CA ALA A 284 -11.43 -10.61 -0.75
C ALA A 284 -10.65 -9.39 -1.26
N TYR A 285 -10.16 -8.52 -0.36
CA TYR A 285 -9.37 -7.35 -0.71
C TYR A 285 -7.99 -7.74 -1.29
N ALA A 286 -7.23 -8.58 -0.60
CA ALA A 286 -5.88 -8.96 -1.03
C ALA A 286 -5.86 -9.79 -2.32
N THR A 287 -6.99 -10.43 -2.68
CA THR A 287 -7.09 -11.22 -3.91
C THR A 287 -7.50 -10.43 -5.14
N GLN A 288 -7.94 -9.17 -4.98
CA GLN A 288 -8.29 -8.28 -6.10
C GLN A 288 -7.12 -8.14 -7.08
N GLU A 289 -7.43 -8.15 -8.37
CA GLU A 289 -6.41 -8.03 -9.43
C GLU A 289 -5.65 -6.72 -9.30
N ARG A 290 -6.35 -5.61 -9.02
CA ARG A 290 -5.73 -4.29 -8.84
C ARG A 290 -4.76 -4.25 -7.66
N VAL A 291 -5.14 -4.78 -6.49
CA VAL A 291 -4.30 -4.82 -5.29
C VAL A 291 -3.02 -5.62 -5.55
N LYS A 292 -3.10 -6.73 -6.29
CA LYS A 292 -1.94 -7.53 -6.68
C LYS A 292 -1.05 -6.83 -7.72
N ALA A 293 -1.66 -6.25 -8.74
CA ALA A 293 -0.95 -5.62 -9.85
C ALA A 293 -0.20 -4.35 -9.42
N ASP A 294 -0.80 -3.57 -8.52
CA ASP A 294 -0.25 -2.28 -8.09
C ASP A 294 0.56 -2.36 -6.78
N ASN A 295 0.72 -3.54 -6.18
CA ASN A 295 1.60 -3.71 -5.03
C ASN A 295 3.05 -3.38 -5.41
N GLY A 296 3.60 -2.33 -4.80
CA GLY A 296 4.88 -1.74 -5.16
C GLY A 296 4.83 -0.72 -6.32
N LYS A 297 3.65 -0.19 -6.68
CA LYS A 297 3.48 0.94 -7.62
C LYS A 297 3.48 2.27 -6.89
N ALA A 298 4.08 3.31 -7.50
CA ALA A 298 4.04 4.67 -6.99
C ALA A 298 2.85 5.48 -7.54
N PHE A 299 2.25 6.31 -6.68
CA PHE A 299 1.07 7.14 -6.97
C PHE A 299 1.33 8.59 -6.58
N THR A 300 0.76 9.53 -7.35
CA THR A 300 0.79 10.97 -7.00
C THR A 300 -0.44 11.26 -6.14
N ILE A 301 -0.24 11.30 -4.82
CA ILE A 301 -1.31 11.57 -3.87
C ILE A 301 -1.59 13.07 -3.81
N LYS A 302 -2.84 13.46 -4.10
CA LYS A 302 -3.28 14.86 -4.04
C LYS A 302 -3.75 15.24 -2.64
N VAL A 303 -3.19 16.31 -2.11
CA VAL A 303 -3.53 16.89 -0.79
C VAL A 303 -4.32 18.17 -0.99
N ILE A 304 -5.50 18.26 -0.38
CA ILE A 304 -6.46 19.35 -0.63
C ILE A 304 -6.74 20.24 0.59
N GLY A 305 -6.28 19.84 1.78
CA GLY A 305 -6.46 20.66 2.97
C GLY A 305 -5.86 20.08 4.23
N LEU A 306 -5.90 20.87 5.30
CA LEU A 306 -5.50 20.52 6.65
C LEU A 306 -6.74 20.38 7.55
N LEU A 307 -6.92 19.18 8.08
CA LEU A 307 -7.84 18.88 9.18
C LEU A 307 -7.20 19.33 10.50
N VAL A 308 -7.92 20.14 11.28
CA VAL A 308 -7.52 20.51 12.63
C VAL A 308 -8.70 20.30 13.57
N THR A 309 -8.59 19.35 14.49
CA THR A 309 -9.58 19.10 15.55
C THR A 309 -8.90 19.09 16.90
N PRO A 310 -9.64 19.13 18.03
CA PRO A 310 -9.02 18.96 19.33
C PRO A 310 -8.38 17.58 19.52
N ARG A 311 -8.66 16.60 18.65
CA ARG A 311 -8.15 15.24 18.79
C ARG A 311 -7.03 14.95 17.79
N SER A 312 -7.05 15.56 16.60
CA SER A 312 -6.13 15.23 15.52
C SER A 312 -5.75 16.42 14.64
N LEU A 313 -4.56 16.31 14.07
CA LEU A 313 -4.05 17.13 12.98
C LEU A 313 -3.77 16.19 11.81
N GLY A 314 -4.32 16.50 10.63
CA GLY A 314 -4.16 15.64 9.46
C GLY A 314 -4.26 16.39 8.15
N LEU A 315 -3.80 15.78 7.07
CA LEU A 315 -3.97 16.28 5.71
C LEU A 315 -5.10 15.50 5.04
N ARG A 316 -6.08 16.21 4.48
CA ARG A 316 -7.16 15.61 3.69
C ARG A 316 -6.67 15.35 2.28
N LEU A 317 -6.93 14.14 1.79
CA LEU A 317 -6.53 13.72 0.45
C LEU A 317 -7.73 13.72 -0.49
N LYS A 318 -7.45 13.84 -1.79
CA LYS A 318 -8.42 13.61 -2.85
C LYS A 318 -7.92 12.48 -3.73
N LEU A 319 -8.51 11.31 -3.55
CA LEU A 319 -8.19 10.15 -4.38
C LEU A 319 -8.72 10.36 -5.80
N ASP A 320 -7.94 9.94 -6.79
CA ASP A 320 -8.36 9.86 -8.19
C ASP A 320 -8.98 8.50 -8.55
N ASP A 321 -9.40 8.34 -9.81
CA ASP A 321 -10.03 7.13 -10.29
C ASP A 321 -9.11 5.89 -10.20
N GLU A 322 -7.79 6.05 -10.32
CA GLU A 322 -6.85 4.93 -10.18
C GLU A 322 -6.69 4.50 -8.72
N GLU A 323 -6.59 5.47 -7.82
CA GLU A 323 -6.44 5.25 -6.38
C GLU A 323 -7.72 4.67 -5.76
N LEU A 324 -8.89 5.11 -6.22
CA LEU A 324 -10.19 4.59 -5.79
C LEU A 324 -10.38 3.10 -6.14
N LEU A 325 -9.70 2.57 -7.16
CA LEU A 325 -9.73 1.13 -7.46
C LEU A 325 -8.98 0.28 -6.42
N LEU A 326 -8.16 0.92 -5.58
CA LEU A 326 -7.50 0.29 -4.43
C LEU A 326 -8.24 0.57 -3.12
N TRP A 327 -9.27 1.42 -3.13
CA TRP A 327 -10.11 1.66 -1.96
C TRP A 327 -11.16 0.54 -1.81
N PRO A 328 -11.40 0.03 -0.58
CA PRO A 328 -12.40 -1.00 -0.36
C PRO A 328 -13.80 -0.51 -0.76
N GLN A 329 -14.46 -1.24 -1.64
CA GLN A 329 -15.77 -0.88 -2.21
C GLN A 329 -16.95 -1.10 -1.25
N ASP A 330 -16.72 -1.81 -0.12
CA ASP A 330 -17.77 -2.19 0.82
C ASP A 330 -18.03 -1.17 1.95
N GLU A 331 -17.33 -0.02 1.97
CA GLU A 331 -17.63 1.07 2.91
C GLU A 331 -18.99 1.77 2.65
N VAL A 332 -19.73 1.31 1.62
CA VAL A 332 -21.01 1.91 1.20
C VAL A 332 -22.21 1.49 2.09
N ASN A 333 -22.06 0.55 3.03
CA ASN A 333 -23.23 -0.12 3.66
C ASN A 333 -23.54 0.18 5.14
N GLU A 334 -23.11 1.30 5.74
CA GLU A 334 -23.61 1.70 7.07
C GLU A 334 -24.36 3.05 7.15
N VAL A 335 -24.55 3.77 6.04
CA VAL A 335 -25.29 5.07 6.09
C VAL A 335 -26.42 5.21 5.06
N ALA A 336 -26.66 4.22 4.20
CA ALA A 336 -27.68 4.32 3.15
C ALA A 336 -28.97 3.51 3.43
N GLU A 337 -29.55 3.64 4.63
CA GLU A 337 -31.01 3.49 4.78
C GLU A 337 -31.65 4.88 4.89
N GLY A 338 -31.75 5.57 3.75
CA GLY A 338 -32.57 6.78 3.64
C GLY A 338 -32.03 7.87 2.73
N GLY A 339 -31.99 7.61 1.42
CA GLY A 339 -31.78 8.67 0.44
C GLY A 339 -31.31 8.10 -0.89
N ALA A 340 -32.03 8.41 -1.97
CA ALA A 340 -31.65 8.06 -3.32
C ALA A 340 -30.23 8.54 -3.65
N GLU A 341 -29.58 7.83 -4.56
CA GLU A 341 -28.35 8.24 -5.25
C GLU A 341 -28.46 9.69 -5.75
N GLU A 342 -27.97 10.65 -4.97
CA GLU A 342 -27.52 11.94 -5.47
C GLU A 342 -25.99 11.89 -5.45
N THR A 343 -25.41 11.64 -6.61
CA THR A 343 -24.03 11.99 -6.88
C THR A 343 -23.85 13.48 -6.54
N CYS A 344 -22.96 13.80 -5.60
CA CYS A 344 -22.53 15.17 -5.40
C CYS A 344 -21.68 15.60 -6.60
N ASP A 345 -22.35 15.96 -7.71
CA ASP A 345 -21.76 16.73 -8.80
C ASP A 345 -21.47 18.15 -8.31
N LEU A 346 -20.44 18.31 -7.48
CA LEU A 346 -19.83 19.60 -7.14
C LEU A 346 -18.56 19.83 -7.98
N ALA A 347 -18.61 19.47 -9.26
CA ALA A 347 -17.55 19.78 -10.20
C ALA A 347 -18.09 20.57 -11.40
N ALA A 348 -17.62 21.81 -11.48
CA ALA A 348 -17.42 22.59 -12.69
C ALA A 348 -18.66 23.09 -13.46
N GLY A 349 -19.14 24.25 -13.01
CA GLY A 349 -19.35 25.41 -13.89
C GLY A 349 -20.76 25.66 -14.41
N GLU A 350 -21.34 26.78 -13.98
CA GLU A 350 -22.09 27.67 -14.88
C GLU A 350 -22.17 29.09 -14.27
N LYS A 351 -21.88 30.11 -15.08
CA LYS A 351 -21.99 31.52 -14.70
C LYS A 351 -23.47 31.95 -14.74
N SER A 352 -24.01 32.53 -13.68
CA SER A 352 -25.11 33.52 -13.82
C SER A 352 -25.40 34.36 -12.57
N GLY A 353 -25.30 35.69 -12.73
CA GLY A 353 -26.16 36.68 -12.05
C GLY A 353 -25.65 37.28 -10.72
N PRO A 354 -25.85 38.59 -10.47
CA PRO A 354 -25.51 39.20 -9.19
C PRO A 354 -26.69 39.11 -8.22
N CYS A 355 -26.57 38.30 -7.17
CA CYS A 355 -27.42 38.37 -5.96
C CYS A 355 -26.83 37.56 -4.80
N ASP A 356 -26.29 38.31 -3.83
CA ASP A 356 -26.35 38.17 -2.36
C ASP A 356 -26.16 36.77 -1.71
N ASP A 357 -25.02 36.64 -1.01
CA ASP A 357 -24.61 35.58 -0.06
C ASP A 357 -24.67 34.12 -0.58
N GLU A 358 -23.77 33.79 -1.52
CA GLU A 358 -23.37 32.40 -1.81
C GLU A 358 -22.61 31.80 -0.62
N CYS A 359 -23.02 30.62 -0.16
CA CYS A 359 -22.36 29.89 0.91
C CYS A 359 -20.92 29.58 0.49
N ILE A 360 -19.93 30.14 1.19
CA ILE A 360 -18.49 29.97 0.87
C ILE A 360 -18.11 28.49 0.68
N ILE A 361 -18.80 27.57 1.36
CA ILE A 361 -18.57 26.12 1.27
C ILE A 361 -18.81 25.57 -0.14
N THR A 362 -19.69 26.15 -0.96
CA THR A 362 -19.92 25.68 -2.34
C THR A 362 -18.77 26.04 -3.29
N HIS A 363 -17.93 27.00 -2.92
CA HIS A 363 -16.69 27.35 -3.64
C HIS A 363 -15.49 26.53 -3.16
N LEU A 364 -15.56 26.00 -1.95
CA LEU A 364 -14.60 25.01 -1.44
C LEU A 364 -14.89 23.69 -2.17
N SER A 365 -13.87 22.86 -2.39
CA SER A 365 -14.00 21.57 -3.08
C SER A 365 -14.00 20.39 -2.08
N PRO A 366 -14.99 20.27 -1.17
CA PRO A 366 -15.04 19.15 -0.26
C PRO A 366 -15.27 17.86 -1.04
N THR A 367 -14.53 16.81 -0.68
CA THR A 367 -14.73 15.46 -1.20
C THR A 367 -15.73 14.72 -0.32
N CYS A 368 -16.71 14.05 -0.92
CA CYS A 368 -17.64 13.17 -0.20
C CYS A 368 -17.87 11.88 -0.98
N GLY A 369 -18.29 10.82 -0.28
CA GLY A 369 -18.49 9.49 -0.85
C GLY A 369 -17.25 8.60 -0.71
N THR A 370 -17.13 7.60 -1.58
CA THR A 370 -16.03 6.61 -1.51
C THR A 370 -14.67 7.29 -1.54
N GLY A 371 -13.77 6.87 -0.64
CA GLY A 371 -12.42 7.42 -0.52
C GLY A 371 -12.33 8.78 0.18
N SER A 372 -13.44 9.40 0.59
CA SER A 372 -13.39 10.73 1.25
C SER A 372 -12.70 10.70 2.62
N ARG A 373 -12.54 9.52 3.23
CA ARG A 373 -11.79 9.30 4.46
C ARG A 373 -10.27 9.27 4.23
N ALA A 374 -9.77 9.35 3.00
CA ALA A 374 -8.34 9.33 2.72
C ALA A 374 -7.62 10.53 3.37
N HIS A 375 -6.61 10.24 4.19
CA HIS A 375 -5.88 11.25 4.96
C HIS A 375 -4.44 10.82 5.24
N PHE A 376 -3.58 11.81 5.52
CA PHE A 376 -2.34 11.59 6.27
C PHE A 376 -2.51 12.12 7.68
N SER A 377 -2.16 11.32 8.68
CA SER A 377 -2.13 11.78 10.08
C SER A 377 -0.83 12.52 10.36
N LEU A 378 -0.90 13.78 10.82
CA LEU A 378 0.26 14.61 11.13
C LEU A 378 0.56 14.67 12.64
N GLY A 379 -0.46 14.55 13.48
CA GLY A 379 -0.29 14.52 14.93
C GLY A 379 -1.61 14.32 15.65
N SER A 380 -1.54 13.93 16.91
CA SER A 380 -2.71 13.68 17.75
C SER A 380 -2.60 14.47 19.05
N GLY A 381 -3.75 14.82 19.62
CA GLY A 381 -3.84 15.42 20.94
C GLY A 381 -3.46 14.42 22.05
N PRO A 382 -3.34 14.89 23.31
CA PRO A 382 -2.96 14.05 24.44
C PRO A 382 -3.86 12.82 24.60
N GLY A 383 -3.26 11.63 24.64
CA GLY A 383 -3.97 10.37 24.84
C GLY A 383 -4.82 9.89 23.65
N VAL A 384 -4.66 10.50 22.47
CA VAL A 384 -5.40 10.15 21.26
C VAL A 384 -4.53 9.27 20.34
N GLU A 385 -5.15 8.23 19.79
CA GLU A 385 -4.55 7.29 18.84
C GLU A 385 -4.62 7.82 17.39
N ALA A 386 -3.72 7.36 16.52
CA ALA A 386 -3.63 7.83 15.13
C ALA A 386 -4.89 7.53 14.28
N VAL A 387 -5.65 6.49 14.62
CA VAL A 387 -6.89 6.10 13.91
C VAL A 387 -7.98 7.18 13.99
N GLN A 388 -7.89 8.07 15.00
CA GLN A 388 -8.88 9.09 15.26
C GLN A 388 -8.97 10.13 14.13
N THR A 389 -7.87 10.42 13.43
CA THR A 389 -7.83 11.40 12.34
C THR A 389 -8.84 11.07 11.24
N GLY A 390 -8.97 9.79 10.86
CA GLY A 390 -9.95 9.37 9.87
C GLY A 390 -11.40 9.52 10.34
N LEU A 391 -11.66 9.25 11.63
CA LEU A 391 -13.01 9.42 12.22
C LEU A 391 -13.38 10.91 12.31
N ASP A 392 -12.42 11.75 12.68
CA ASP A 392 -12.57 13.20 12.72
C ASP A 392 -12.85 13.77 11.33
N LEU A 393 -12.17 13.25 10.30
CA LEU A 393 -12.42 13.64 8.92
C LEU A 393 -13.86 13.28 8.48
N GLU A 394 -14.34 12.08 8.80
CA GLU A 394 -15.74 11.70 8.53
C GLU A 394 -16.75 12.61 9.24
N GLU A 395 -16.47 12.99 10.47
CA GLU A 395 -17.30 13.92 11.23
C GLU A 395 -17.35 15.30 10.55
N ILE A 396 -16.19 15.84 10.13
CA ILE A 396 -16.15 17.11 9.39
C ILE A 396 -16.90 17.01 8.05
N ILE A 397 -16.76 15.90 7.30
CA ILE A 397 -17.49 15.73 6.03
C ILE A 397 -19.00 15.78 6.25
N LYS A 398 -19.51 15.18 7.33
CA LYS A 398 -20.94 15.29 7.70
C LYS A 398 -21.32 16.74 8.03
N MET A 399 -20.47 17.45 8.79
CA MET A 399 -20.69 18.86 9.10
C MET A 399 -20.68 19.75 7.84
N GLU A 400 -19.81 19.48 6.86
CA GLU A 400 -19.76 20.14 5.55
C GLU A 400 -21.09 19.97 4.79
N GLN A 401 -21.60 18.74 4.72
CA GLN A 401 -22.86 18.44 4.05
C GLN A 401 -24.05 19.13 4.74
N GLU A 402 -24.11 19.09 6.07
CA GLU A 402 -25.13 19.79 6.85
C GLU A 402 -25.06 21.31 6.65
N ALA A 403 -23.84 21.87 6.61
CA ALA A 403 -23.61 23.29 6.44
C ALA A 403 -24.17 23.81 5.13
N VAL A 404 -23.89 23.10 4.02
CA VAL A 404 -24.44 23.40 2.69
C VAL A 404 -25.96 23.30 2.70
N ARG A 405 -26.51 22.21 3.24
CA ARG A 405 -27.96 21.97 3.28
C ARG A 405 -28.72 23.01 4.10
N MET A 406 -28.18 23.39 5.25
CA MET A 406 -28.86 24.24 6.23
C MET A 406 -28.50 25.72 6.09
N LYS A 407 -27.60 26.09 5.17
CA LYS A 407 -27.02 27.44 5.04
C LYS A 407 -26.50 27.98 6.37
N ARG A 408 -25.84 27.12 7.17
CA ARG A 408 -25.31 27.52 8.48
C ARG A 408 -24.19 28.55 8.30
N SER A 409 -24.13 29.50 9.22
CA SER A 409 -23.01 30.44 9.32
C SER A 409 -21.81 29.74 9.96
N HIS A 410 -20.68 29.74 9.27
CA HIS A 410 -19.40 29.23 9.79
C HIS A 410 -18.44 30.38 10.06
N ILE A 411 -17.48 30.18 10.96
CA ILE A 411 -16.35 31.09 11.08
C ILE A 411 -15.47 30.81 9.86
N VAL A 412 -15.31 31.80 8.99
CA VAL A 412 -14.45 31.71 7.81
C VAL A 412 -13.31 32.70 7.95
N ILE A 413 -12.09 32.20 7.82
CA ILE A 413 -10.86 32.98 7.97
C ILE A 413 -10.05 32.82 6.69
N ALA A 414 -9.84 33.94 5.99
CA ALA A 414 -8.93 33.99 4.86
C ALA A 414 -7.47 33.91 5.35
N LEU A 415 -6.73 32.97 4.78
CA LEU A 415 -5.27 32.91 4.81
C LEU A 415 -4.72 33.42 3.46
N GLU A 416 -3.40 33.43 3.29
CA GLU A 416 -2.77 33.97 2.07
C GLU A 416 -3.03 33.11 0.82
N ASP A 417 -3.03 31.79 1.01
CA ASP A 417 -3.08 30.73 -0.01
C ASP A 417 -4.05 29.59 0.39
N ALA A 418 -4.97 29.89 1.31
CA ALA A 418 -5.95 28.95 1.83
C ALA A 418 -7.11 29.65 2.53
N THR A 419 -8.18 28.89 2.79
CA THR A 419 -9.34 29.33 3.56
C THR A 419 -9.60 28.37 4.72
N ALA A 420 -9.56 28.87 5.96
CA ALA A 420 -9.92 28.10 7.15
C ALA A 420 -11.40 28.26 7.49
N VAL A 421 -12.10 27.14 7.69
CA VAL A 421 -13.53 27.09 8.03
C VAL A 421 -13.72 26.34 9.34
N GLY A 422 -14.37 26.99 10.30
CA GLY A 422 -14.73 26.43 11.60
C GLY A 422 -16.13 25.84 11.57
N TYR A 423 -16.24 24.55 11.87
CA TYR A 423 -17.50 23.81 11.97
C TYR A 423 -18.04 23.73 13.41
N GLY A 424 -17.29 24.27 14.37
CA GLY A 424 -17.64 24.35 15.78
C GLY A 424 -16.98 23.26 16.62
N GLU A 425 -16.96 23.46 17.94
CA GLU A 425 -16.32 22.57 18.90
C GLU A 425 -14.82 22.35 18.65
N GLY A 426 -14.13 23.36 18.12
CA GLY A 426 -12.72 23.26 17.75
C GLY A 426 -12.46 22.45 16.48
N ASN A 427 -13.49 22.07 15.71
CA ASN A 427 -13.32 21.38 14.43
C ASN A 427 -13.15 22.38 13.28
N TRP A 428 -12.02 22.26 12.58
CA TRP A 428 -11.65 23.13 11.49
C TRP A 428 -11.14 22.34 10.29
N MET A 429 -11.45 22.85 9.10
CA MET A 429 -10.81 22.44 7.85
C MET A 429 -10.17 23.66 7.21
N VAL A 430 -8.90 23.56 6.83
CA VAL A 430 -8.17 24.55 6.05
C VAL A 430 -8.08 24.05 4.63
N TYR A 431 -8.78 24.70 3.71
CA TYR A 431 -8.80 24.33 2.30
C TYR A 431 -7.72 25.10 1.56
N PHE A 432 -6.86 24.39 0.84
CA PHE A 432 -5.80 25.03 0.05
C PHE A 432 -6.38 25.63 -1.23
N ASP A 433 -5.96 26.84 -1.59
CA ASP A 433 -6.38 27.47 -2.85
C ASP A 433 -5.84 26.69 -4.06
N GLN A 434 -4.65 26.11 -3.89
CA GLN A 434 -4.05 25.16 -4.82
C GLN A 434 -3.68 23.89 -4.07
N ALA A 435 -4.17 22.75 -4.56
CA ALA A 435 -3.80 21.46 -4.03
C ALA A 435 -2.29 21.21 -4.22
N CYS A 436 -1.65 20.65 -3.20
CA CYS A 436 -0.31 20.11 -3.32
C CYS A 436 -0.36 18.60 -3.58
N SER A 437 0.79 18.01 -3.89
CA SER A 437 0.90 16.57 -4.15
C SER A 437 2.20 16.02 -3.60
N THR A 438 2.18 14.72 -3.30
CA THR A 438 3.36 13.95 -2.92
C THR A 438 3.33 12.58 -3.59
N GLU A 439 4.48 11.95 -3.73
CA GLU A 439 4.58 10.59 -4.25
C GLU A 439 4.52 9.57 -3.11
N ALA A 440 3.84 8.45 -3.34
CA ALA A 440 3.71 7.40 -2.34
C ALA A 440 3.66 6.00 -2.96
N LEU A 441 4.27 5.02 -2.31
CA LEU A 441 4.27 3.62 -2.74
C LEU A 441 3.07 2.89 -2.16
N PHE A 442 2.24 2.26 -3.00
CA PHE A 442 1.19 1.37 -2.52
C PHE A 442 1.78 0.03 -2.10
N ALA A 443 1.62 -0.35 -0.84
CA ALA A 443 2.15 -1.61 -0.30
C ALA A 443 1.41 -2.05 0.98
N GLY A 444 1.98 -3.01 1.70
CA GLY A 444 1.48 -3.47 3.00
C GLY A 444 2.46 -3.18 4.13
N TYR A 445 1.95 -2.88 5.33
CA TYR A 445 2.73 -2.74 6.56
C TYR A 445 2.62 -4.02 7.40
N PHE A 446 3.74 -4.74 7.66
CA PHE A 446 3.71 -6.10 8.22
C PHE A 446 4.04 -6.22 9.71
#